data_AF-A0A8S3ZTM5-F1
#
_entry.id   AF-A0A8S3ZTM5-F1
#
_cell.length_a   1.000
_cell.length_b   1.000
_cell.length_c   1.000
_cell.angle_alpha   90.00
_cell.angle_beta   90.00
_cell.angle_gamma   90.00
#
_symmetry.space_group_name_H-M   'P 1'
#
loop_
_entity.id
_entity.type
_entity.pdbx_description
1 polymer ?
#
loop_
_entity_poly.entity_id
_entity_poly.type
_entity_poly.pdbx_seq_one_letter_code
_entity_poly.pdbx_strand_id
1 'polypeptide(L)'
;MKEPAVKVTRRIITFKKPVIIPERESKALTGRSLMTLAKLVPEGLSLAVHLQLPDSTITGIGFDALSNNLGMSDVSYKILLHWKRKCKDKQMGAVSQLAEALREMNYHVVAEAILRCHLQHKEFTRDSISFVQDEDLAKGQVA
;
A
#
# COMPACT_ATOMS: atom_id res chain seq x y z
N MET A 1 45.94 41.17 -43.46
CA MET A 1 45.98 40.06 -42.48
C MET A 1 44.59 39.93 -41.87
N LYS A 2 43.90 38.81 -42.04
CA LYS A 2 42.55 38.54 -41.46
C LYS A 2 42.68 37.31 -40.55
N GLU A 3 42.35 37.47 -39.27
CA GLU A 3 42.26 36.36 -38.32
C GLU A 3 41.02 35.49 -38.60
N PRO A 4 41.08 34.16 -38.47
CA PRO A 4 39.90 33.31 -38.54
C PRO A 4 39.24 33.17 -37.15
N ALA A 5 37.93 33.44 -37.09
CA ALA A 5 37.12 33.27 -35.89
C ALA A 5 36.96 31.79 -35.51
N VAL A 6 37.41 31.43 -34.31
CA VAL A 6 37.25 30.09 -33.74
C VAL A 6 35.80 29.90 -33.29
N LYS A 7 35.04 29.07 -34.00
CA LYS A 7 33.69 28.64 -33.58
C LYS A 7 33.82 27.59 -32.47
N VAL A 8 33.52 28.00 -31.23
CA VAL A 8 33.41 27.08 -30.09
C VAL A 8 32.07 26.35 -30.16
N THR A 9 32.09 25.13 -30.66
CA THR A 9 30.93 24.23 -30.66
C THR A 9 30.74 23.62 -29.27
N ARG A 10 29.80 24.15 -28.48
CA ARG A 10 29.41 23.56 -27.19
C ARG A 10 28.64 22.25 -27.44
N ARG A 11 29.23 21.11 -27.08
CA ARG A 11 28.53 19.82 -27.02
C ARG A 11 27.61 19.81 -25.80
N ILE A 12 26.30 19.82 -26.04
CA ILE A 12 25.28 19.59 -25.02
C ILE A 12 25.29 18.09 -24.73
N ILE A 13 25.85 17.69 -23.59
CA ILE A 13 25.78 16.32 -23.09
C ILE A 13 24.39 16.15 -22.49
N THR A 14 23.48 15.53 -23.23
CA THR A 14 22.16 15.13 -22.72
C THR A 14 22.34 13.92 -21.79
N PHE A 15 22.40 14.18 -20.49
CA PHE A 15 22.29 13.13 -19.48
C PHE A 15 20.90 12.48 -19.60
N LYS A 16 20.83 11.28 -20.18
CA LYS A 16 19.62 10.45 -20.12
C LYS A 16 19.33 10.17 -18.66
N LYS A 17 18.18 10.61 -18.15
CA LYS A 17 17.71 10.28 -16.79
C LYS A 17 17.79 8.76 -16.60
N PRO A 18 18.33 8.27 -15.48
CA PRO A 18 18.35 6.85 -15.19
C PRO A 18 16.93 6.32 -15.25
N VAL A 19 16.71 5.26 -16.03
CA VAL A 19 15.45 4.52 -16.06
C VAL A 19 15.35 3.83 -14.70
N ILE A 20 14.62 4.45 -13.78
CA ILE A 20 14.26 3.82 -12.50
C ILE A 20 13.33 2.68 -12.88
N ILE A 21 13.84 1.44 -12.82
CA ILE A 21 12.99 0.25 -12.89
C ILE A 21 12.13 0.32 -11.63
N PRO A 22 10.81 0.53 -11.73
CA PRO A 22 9.97 0.58 -10.54
C PRO A 22 10.05 -0.79 -9.86
N GLU A 23 10.48 -0.82 -8.60
CA GLU A 23 10.36 -2.02 -7.77
C GLU A 23 8.94 -2.57 -7.88
N ARG A 24 8.84 -3.84 -8.26
CA ARG A 24 7.58 -4.46 -8.70
C ARG A 24 6.60 -4.61 -7.55
N GLU A 25 5.74 -3.62 -7.31
CA GLU A 25 4.72 -3.57 -6.24
C GLU A 25 4.17 -4.95 -5.83
N SER A 26 4.07 -5.19 -4.52
CA SER A 26 3.50 -6.44 -4.01
C SER A 26 2.06 -6.64 -4.50
N LYS A 27 1.75 -7.85 -4.96
CA LYS A 27 0.39 -8.22 -5.35
C LYS A 27 -0.62 -8.13 -4.19
N ALA A 28 -0.15 -8.25 -2.96
CA ALA A 28 -0.95 -8.06 -1.76
C ALA A 28 -1.41 -6.59 -1.57
N LEU A 29 -0.82 -5.64 -2.30
CA LEU A 29 -1.15 -4.21 -2.24
C LEU A 29 -1.85 -3.68 -3.50
N THR A 30 -2.26 -4.55 -4.43
CA THR A 30 -3.01 -4.12 -5.62
C THR A 30 -4.30 -3.43 -5.23
N GLY A 31 -4.88 -2.62 -6.13
CA GLY A 31 -6.16 -1.97 -5.86
C GLY A 31 -7.26 -2.98 -5.49
N ARG A 32 -7.26 -4.16 -6.12
CA ARG A 32 -8.20 -5.23 -5.79
C ARG A 32 -7.96 -5.79 -4.38
N SER A 33 -6.70 -6.05 -4.03
CA SER A 33 -6.32 -6.49 -2.68
C SER A 33 -6.74 -5.49 -1.60
N LEU A 34 -6.48 -4.20 -1.81
CA LEU A 34 -6.89 -3.14 -0.88
C LEU A 34 -8.41 -2.98 -0.79
N MET A 35 -9.14 -3.18 -1.89
CA MET A 35 -10.61 -3.19 -1.87
C MET A 35 -11.15 -4.36 -1.06
N THR A 36 -10.56 -5.55 -1.19
CA THR A 36 -10.91 -6.70 -0.34
C THR A 36 -10.66 -6.39 1.13
N LEU A 37 -9.49 -5.83 1.45
CA LEU A 37 -9.11 -5.44 2.80
C LEU A 37 -10.09 -4.42 3.40
N ALA A 38 -10.45 -3.39 2.64
CA ALA A 38 -11.38 -2.35 3.06
C ALA A 38 -12.79 -2.87 3.38
N LYS A 39 -13.20 -4.00 2.80
CA LYS A 39 -14.46 -4.66 3.13
C LYS A 39 -14.41 -5.46 4.43
N LEU A 40 -13.20 -5.83 4.88
CA LEU A 40 -12.97 -6.61 6.09
C LEU A 40 -12.65 -5.71 7.28
N VAL A 41 -12.08 -4.53 7.01
CA VAL A 41 -11.72 -3.52 8.00
C VAL A 41 -12.42 -2.21 7.62
N PRO A 42 -13.70 -2.05 7.97
CA PRO A 42 -14.46 -0.84 7.66
C PRO A 42 -14.07 0.37 8.54
N GLU A 43 -13.26 0.18 9.60
CA GLU A 43 -12.75 1.24 10.48
C GLU A 43 -11.54 1.98 9.87
N GLY A 44 -11.63 2.34 8.58
CA GLY A 44 -10.53 2.94 7.84
C GLY A 44 -9.95 4.20 8.45
N LEU A 45 -10.76 5.02 9.13
CA LEU A 45 -10.30 6.23 9.80
C LEU A 45 -9.34 5.90 10.96
N SER A 46 -9.66 4.88 11.77
CA SER A 46 -8.76 4.39 12.82
C SER A 46 -7.50 3.81 12.21
N LEU A 47 -7.64 3.02 11.13
CA LEU A 47 -6.48 2.47 10.41
C LEU A 47 -5.55 3.57 9.87
N ALA A 48 -6.10 4.70 9.43
CA ALA A 48 -5.30 5.83 8.96
C ALA A 48 -4.39 6.40 10.06
N VAL A 49 -4.84 6.40 11.31
CA VAL A 49 -4.05 6.85 12.47
C VAL A 49 -2.86 5.91 12.70
N HIS A 50 -3.10 4.59 12.70
CA HIS A 50 -2.05 3.59 12.83
C HIS A 50 -1.05 3.60 11.65
N LEU A 51 -1.53 3.93 10.45
CA LEU A 51 -0.69 4.14 9.26
C LEU A 51 0.00 5.52 9.24
N GLN A 52 -0.14 6.31 10.31
CA GLN A 52 0.47 7.63 10.48
C GLN A 52 0.16 8.60 9.32
N LEU A 53 -1.07 8.53 8.78
CA LEU A 53 -1.53 9.54 7.84
C LEU A 53 -1.74 10.88 8.57
N PRO A 54 -1.40 12.02 7.95
CA PRO A 54 -1.65 13.32 8.57
C PRO A 54 -3.13 13.55 8.84
N ASP A 55 -3.47 14.12 10.00
CA ASP A 55 -4.86 14.41 10.38
C ASP A 55 -5.63 15.19 9.31
N SER A 56 -4.99 16.17 8.68
CA SER A 56 -5.58 16.94 7.58
C SER A 56 -5.99 16.06 6.38
N THR A 57 -5.24 14.99 6.11
CA THR A 57 -5.58 13.99 5.09
C THR A 57 -6.78 13.16 5.53
N ILE A 58 -6.79 12.71 6.79
CA ILE A 58 -7.89 11.90 7.35
C ILE A 58 -9.19 12.72 7.34
N THR A 59 -9.14 13.95 7.85
CA THR A 59 -10.25 14.91 7.83
C THR A 59 -10.72 15.21 6.41
N GLY A 60 -9.81 15.45 5.47
CA GLY A 60 -10.17 15.70 4.07
C GLY A 60 -10.90 14.53 3.41
N ILE A 61 -10.42 13.30 3.63
CA ILE A 61 -11.09 12.08 3.14
C ILE A 61 -12.43 11.87 3.85
N GLY A 62 -12.50 12.13 5.16
CA GLY A 62 -13.74 12.05 5.94
C GLY A 62 -14.82 13.01 5.44
N PHE A 63 -14.47 14.28 5.18
CA PHE A 63 -15.40 15.24 4.60
C PHE A 63 -15.84 14.85 3.18
N ASP A 64 -14.93 14.39 2.34
CA ASP A 64 -15.24 13.89 1.00
C ASP A 64 -16.18 12.67 1.05
N ALA A 65 -16.03 11.80 2.04
CA ALA A 65 -16.93 10.66 2.24
C ALA A 65 -18.34 11.10 2.65
N LEU A 66 -18.45 12.08 3.55
CA LEU A 66 -19.73 12.62 3.99
C LEU A 66 -20.46 13.35 2.87
N SER A 67 -19.74 14.14 2.07
CA SER A 67 -20.35 14.92 0.98
C SER A 67 -20.84 14.05 -0.18
N ASN A 68 -20.17 12.90 -0.42
CA ASN A 68 -20.53 11.96 -1.49
C ASN A 68 -21.36 10.76 -1.01
N ASN A 69 -21.77 10.74 0.27
CA ASN A 69 -22.52 9.64 0.89
C ASN A 69 -21.86 8.26 0.68
N LEU A 70 -20.54 8.18 0.91
CA LEU A 70 -19.77 6.95 0.73
C LEU A 70 -19.95 5.98 1.90
N GLY A 71 -19.96 4.68 1.60
CA GLY A 71 -19.96 3.64 2.63
C GLY A 71 -18.61 3.52 3.33
N MET A 72 -18.59 2.98 4.55
CA MET A 72 -17.36 2.82 5.36
C MET A 72 -16.25 2.01 4.65
N SER A 73 -16.62 1.02 3.84
CA SER A 73 -15.66 0.28 3.02
C SER A 73 -15.03 1.13 1.92
N ASP A 74 -15.78 2.07 1.33
CA ASP A 74 -15.23 2.98 0.31
C ASP A 74 -14.28 3.99 0.94
N VAL A 75 -14.61 4.48 2.14
CA VAL A 75 -13.72 5.34 2.95
C VAL A 75 -12.41 4.62 3.26
N SER A 76 -12.51 3.40 3.77
CA SER A 76 -11.36 2.56 4.10
C SER A 76 -10.50 2.28 2.88
N TYR A 77 -11.12 2.03 1.73
CA TYR A 77 -10.40 1.84 0.46
C TYR A 77 -9.68 3.12 0.01
N LYS A 78 -10.32 4.29 0.09
CA LYS A 78 -9.69 5.58 -0.24
C LYS A 78 -8.49 5.88 0.66
N ILE A 79 -8.60 5.58 1.95
CA ILE A 79 -7.51 5.72 2.93
C ILE A 79 -6.32 4.83 2.55
N LEU A 80 -6.58 3.53 2.32
CA LEU A 80 -5.56 2.57 1.92
C LEU A 80 -4.87 2.94 0.61
N LEU A 81 -5.63 3.42 -0.38
CA LEU A 81 -5.07 3.92 -1.64
C LEU A 81 -4.20 5.15 -1.43
N HIS A 82 -4.63 6.09 -0.59
CA HIS A 82 -3.86 7.29 -0.30
C HIS A 82 -2.54 6.94 0.41
N TRP A 83 -2.61 6.09 1.44
CA TRP A 83 -1.44 5.59 2.14
C TRP A 83 -0.45 4.89 1.21
N LYS A 84 -0.92 3.95 0.37
CA LYS A 84 -0.06 3.24 -0.59
C LYS A 84 0.69 4.19 -1.53
N ARG A 85 0.05 5.29 -1.97
CA ARG A 85 0.69 6.28 -2.84
C ARG A 85 1.82 7.04 -2.14
N LYS A 86 1.79 7.16 -0.81
CA LYS A 86 2.83 7.81 0.01
C LYS A 86 3.97 6.88 0.40
N CYS A 87 3.77 5.55 0.30
CA CYS A 87 4.81 4.58 0.59
C CYS A 87 5.96 4.67 -0.43
N LYS A 88 7.19 4.81 0.07
CA LYS A 88 8.42 4.80 -0.75
C LYS A 88 8.77 3.38 -1.21
N ASP A 89 8.71 2.43 -0.28
CA ASP A 89 8.80 0.99 -0.54
C ASP A 89 7.38 0.43 -0.74
N LYS A 90 7.16 -0.33 -1.81
CA LYS A 90 5.88 -0.98 -2.13
C LYS A 90 5.97 -2.51 -2.06
N GLN A 91 7.02 -3.03 -1.42
CA GLN A 91 7.29 -4.44 -1.15
C GLN A 91 6.99 -4.76 0.31
N MET A 92 7.94 -5.44 0.97
CA MET A 92 7.83 -5.92 2.33
C MET A 92 7.64 -4.77 3.31
N GLY A 93 8.34 -3.64 3.16
CA GLY A 93 8.21 -2.53 4.12
C GLY A 93 6.79 -2.01 4.25
N ALA A 94 6.10 -1.79 3.13
CA ALA A 94 4.69 -1.39 3.14
C ALA A 94 3.77 -2.52 3.66
N VAL A 95 4.01 -3.77 3.27
CA VAL A 95 3.19 -4.89 3.76
C VAL A 95 3.35 -5.10 5.26
N SER A 96 4.57 -5.03 5.79
CA SER A 96 4.87 -5.13 7.22
C SER A 96 4.25 -3.98 7.99
N GLN A 97 4.34 -2.74 7.49
CA GLN A 97 3.69 -1.59 8.13
C GLN A 97 2.18 -1.78 8.19
N LEU A 98 1.56 -2.23 7.10
CA LEU A 98 0.12 -2.48 7.06
C LEU A 98 -0.29 -3.63 7.98
N ALA A 99 0.47 -4.72 8.00
CA ALA A 99 0.21 -5.85 8.88
C ALA A 99 0.32 -5.43 10.36
N GLU A 100 1.30 -4.60 10.71
CA GLU A 100 1.44 -4.10 12.08
C GLU A 100 0.27 -3.21 12.49
N ALA A 101 -0.12 -2.25 11.64
CA ALA A 101 -1.29 -1.41 11.88
C ALA A 101 -2.59 -2.25 12.06
N LEU A 102 -2.73 -3.32 11.27
CA LEU A 102 -3.84 -4.26 11.42
C LEU A 102 -3.78 -5.03 12.76
N ARG A 103 -2.60 -5.45 13.22
CA ARG A 103 -2.44 -6.11 14.52
C ARG A 103 -2.75 -5.18 15.69
N GLU A 104 -2.29 -3.93 15.64
CA GLU A 104 -2.60 -2.92 16.65
C GLU A 104 -4.13 -2.68 16.77
N MET A 105 -4.85 -2.88 15.68
CA MET A 105 -6.32 -2.83 15.62
C MET A 105 -7.01 -4.17 15.92
N ASN A 106 -6.28 -5.20 16.37
CA ASN A 106 -6.75 -6.56 16.66
C ASN A 106 -7.19 -7.40 15.44
N TYR A 107 -6.82 -6.99 14.22
CA TYR A 107 -7.06 -7.74 12.97
C TYR A 107 -5.95 -8.76 12.68
N HIS A 108 -5.59 -9.59 13.66
CA HIS A 108 -4.44 -10.51 13.58
C HIS A 108 -4.52 -11.49 12.40
N VAL A 109 -5.69 -12.10 12.17
CA VAL A 109 -5.89 -13.08 11.08
C VAL A 109 -5.71 -12.40 9.71
N VAL A 110 -6.19 -11.17 9.56
CA VAL A 110 -6.06 -10.40 8.32
C VAL A 110 -4.61 -9.96 8.10
N ALA A 111 -3.92 -9.55 9.17
CA ALA A 111 -2.50 -9.20 9.14
C ALA A 111 -1.61 -10.38 8.73
N GLU A 112 -1.91 -11.58 9.22
CA GLU A 112 -1.15 -12.78 8.83
C GLU A 112 -1.44 -13.19 7.38
N ALA A 113 -2.72 -13.15 6.99
CA ALA A 113 -3.12 -13.47 5.62
C ALA A 113 -2.47 -12.53 4.58
N ILE A 114 -2.35 -11.23 4.87
CA ILE A 114 -1.73 -10.28 3.92
C ILE A 114 -0.21 -10.51 3.80
N LEU A 115 0.48 -10.83 4.91
CA LEU A 115 1.90 -11.20 4.90
C LEU A 115 2.13 -12.48 4.08
N ARG A 116 1.29 -13.49 4.30
CA ARG A 116 1.34 -14.75 3.53
C ARG A 116 1.10 -14.52 2.04
N CYS A 117 0.13 -13.69 1.66
CA CYS A 117 -0.11 -13.32 0.26
C CYS A 117 1.10 -12.64 -0.37
N HIS A 118 1.79 -11.78 0.38
CA HIS A 118 3.04 -11.15 -0.09
C HIS A 118 4.12 -12.20 -0.33
N LEU A 119 4.39 -13.08 0.64
CA LEU A 119 5.40 -14.15 0.55
C LEU A 119 5.12 -15.13 -0.59
N GLN A 120 3.84 -15.41 -0.86
CA GLN A 120 3.43 -16.29 -1.96
C GLN A 120 3.30 -15.57 -3.31
N HIS A 121 3.59 -14.26 -3.37
CA HIS A 121 3.37 -13.43 -4.57
C HIS A 121 1.96 -13.57 -5.17
N LYS A 122 0.94 -13.51 -4.31
CA LYS A 122 -0.49 -13.59 -4.66
C LYS A 122 -1.23 -12.31 -4.29
N GLU A 123 -2.39 -12.11 -4.92
CA GLU A 123 -3.32 -11.07 -4.48
C GLU A 123 -3.99 -11.48 -3.17
N PHE A 124 -4.39 -10.48 -2.38
CA PHE A 124 -5.17 -10.70 -1.17
C PHE A 124 -6.65 -10.79 -1.52
N THR A 125 -7.24 -11.95 -1.25
CA THR A 125 -8.64 -12.27 -1.51
C THR A 125 -9.34 -12.72 -0.24
N ARG A 126 -10.68 -12.81 -0.25
CA ARG A 126 -11.44 -13.30 0.92
C ARG A 126 -11.02 -14.72 1.32
N ASP A 127 -10.75 -15.57 0.33
CA ASP A 127 -10.31 -16.95 0.54
C ASP A 127 -8.95 -17.03 1.24
N SER A 128 -8.14 -15.97 1.15
CA SER A 128 -6.82 -15.92 1.80
C SER A 128 -6.91 -15.98 3.33
N ILE A 129 -8.07 -15.66 3.90
CA ILE A 129 -8.32 -15.61 5.35
C ILE A 129 -8.73 -16.99 5.88
N SER A 130 -9.56 -17.72 5.12
CA SER A 130 -9.98 -19.07 5.49
C SER A 130 -8.80 -20.03 5.63
N PHE A 131 -7.77 -19.88 4.79
CA PHE A 131 -6.54 -20.70 4.89
C PHE A 131 -5.72 -20.45 6.16
N VAL A 132 -5.87 -19.28 6.80
CA VAL A 132 -5.16 -18.99 8.06
C VAL A 132 -5.89 -19.62 9.24
N GLN A 133 -7.22 -19.60 9.25
CA GLN A 133 -8.02 -20.21 10.32
C GLN A 133 -7.88 -21.74 10.37
N ASP A 134 -7.80 -22.40 9.23
CA ASP A 134 -7.60 -23.86 9.18
C ASP A 134 -6.21 -24.29 9.69
N GLU A 135 -5.17 -23.49 9.46
CA GLU A 135 -3.82 -23.83 9.93
C GLU A 135 -3.61 -23.55 11.42
N ASP A 136 -4.27 -22.53 11.98
CA ASP A 136 -4.27 -22.32 13.44
C ASP A 136 -5.00 -23.47 14.17
N LEU A 137 -6.06 -24.01 13.56
CA LEU A 137 -6.73 -25.21 14.08
C LEU A 137 -5.84 -26.46 13.99
N ALA A 138 -5.06 -26.59 12.90
CA ALA A 138 -4.13 -27.71 12.71
C ALA A 138 -2.89 -27.63 13.60
N LYS A 139 -2.44 -26.42 13.98
CA LYS A 139 -1.30 -26.21 14.90
C LYS A 139 -1.70 -26.23 16.37
N GLY A 140 -3.00 -26.09 16.68
CA GLY A 140 -3.55 -26.14 18.05
C GLY A 140 -3.75 -27.55 18.63
N GLN A 141 -3.37 -28.64 17.95
CA GLN A 141 -3.48 -30.02 18.44
C GLN A 141 -2.18 -30.63 18.99
N VAL A 142 -1.16 -29.81 19.28
CA VAL A 142 0.05 -30.28 19.97
C VAL A 142 0.30 -29.44 21.22
N ALA A 143 -0.47 -29.72 22.27
CA ALA A 143 -0.13 -29.43 23.66
C ALA A 143 -0.73 -30.51 24.57
#